data_AF-H8GRM9-F1
#
_entry.id   AF-H8GRM9-F1
#
_cell.length_a   1.000
_cell.length_b   1.000
_cell.length_c   1.000
_cell.angle_alpha   90.00
_cell.angle_beta   90.00
_cell.angle_gamma   90.00
#
_symmetry.space_group_name_H-M   'P 1'
#
loop_
_entity.id
_entity.type
_entity.pdbx_description
1 polymer ?
#
loop_
_entity_poly.entity_id
_entity_poly.type
_entity_poly.pdbx_seq_one_letter_code
_entity_poly.pdbx_strand_id
1 'polypeptide(L)' 'MSYIENSIKYPNITDLVNAGGGLNIEYTREMEAVAVAFDKGGMVWEGKSNYPSIEALLEDAEQGIGKWIEENW' A
#
# COMPACT_ATOMS: atom_id res chain seq x y z
N MET A 1 4.07 -16.40 12.35
CA MET A 1 3.71 -15.67 11.11
C MET A 1 4.64 -16.12 10.00
N SER A 2 4.13 -16.31 8.79
CA SER A 2 4.97 -16.41 7.59
C SER A 2 5.30 -14.99 7.14
N TYR A 3 6.58 -14.67 6.99
CA TYR A 3 7.00 -13.45 6.32
C TYR A 3 6.97 -13.69 4.81
N ILE A 4 6.70 -12.64 4.04
CA ILE A 4 6.93 -12.66 2.61
C ILE A 4 8.39 -12.29 2.33
N GLU A 5 8.98 -12.92 1.33
CA GLU A 5 10.34 -12.57 0.89
C GLU A 5 10.38 -11.12 0.41
N ASN A 6 11.47 -10.42 0.74
CA ASN A 6 11.64 -9.02 0.37
C ASN A 6 11.62 -8.85 -1.15
N SER A 7 10.64 -8.08 -1.63
CA SER A 7 10.58 -7.67 -3.03
C SER A 7 11.63 -6.59 -3.30
N ILE A 8 12.48 -6.80 -4.31
CA ILE A 8 13.40 -5.75 -4.79
C ILE A 8 12.63 -4.58 -5.41
N LYS A 9 11.47 -4.85 -6.03
CA LYS A 9 10.68 -3.82 -6.72
C LYS A 9 9.76 -3.05 -5.78
N TYR A 10 9.24 -3.71 -4.74
CA TYR A 10 8.24 -3.15 -3.81
C TYR A 10 8.62 -3.37 -2.34
N PRO A 11 9.77 -2.84 -1.88
CA PRO A 11 10.25 -3.05 -0.52
C PRO A 11 9.30 -2.49 0.55
N ASN A 12 8.71 -1.30 0.36
CA ASN A 12 7.85 -0.68 1.37
C ASN A 12 6.51 -1.41 1.52
N ILE A 13 5.92 -1.88 0.41
CA ILE A 13 4.75 -2.78 0.46
C ILE A 13 5.12 -4.07 1.20
N THR A 14 6.33 -4.61 0.96
CA THR A 14 6.78 -5.82 1.66
C THR A 14 6.88 -5.59 3.17
N ASP A 15 7.50 -4.48 3.57
CA ASP A 15 7.66 -4.12 4.97
C ASP A 15 6.31 -3.90 5.67
N LEU A 16 5.38 -3.21 5.01
CA LEU A 16 4.01 -3.04 5.51
C LEU A 16 3.32 -4.39 5.79
N VAL A 17 3.38 -5.32 4.83
CA VAL A 17 2.74 -6.65 4.97
C VAL A 17 3.43 -7.45 6.09
N ASN A 18 4.75 -7.41 6.16
CA ASN A 18 5.52 -8.11 7.19
C ASN A 18 5.28 -7.53 8.60
N ALA A 19 4.97 -6.24 8.71
CA ALA A 19 4.52 -5.60 9.95
C ALA A 19 3.07 -5.94 10.34
N GLY A 20 2.34 -6.67 9.47
CA GLY A 20 0.96 -7.08 9.68
C GLY A 20 -0.09 -6.08 9.17
N GLY A 21 0.33 -5.14 8.31
CA GLY A 21 -0.57 -4.33 7.50
C GLY A 21 -1.00 -5.04 6.21
N GLY A 22 -1.63 -4.30 5.31
CA GLY A 22 -2.08 -4.84 4.02
C GLY A 22 -2.45 -3.76 3.01
N LEU A 23 -2.42 -4.14 1.74
CA LEU A 23 -2.88 -3.35 0.61
C LEU A 23 -4.15 -3.99 0.04
N ASN A 24 -5.28 -3.30 0.16
CA ASN A 24 -6.54 -3.75 -0.42
C ASN A 24 -6.71 -3.08 -1.79
N ILE A 25 -6.96 -3.88 -2.81
CA ILE A 25 -7.29 -3.42 -4.17
C ILE A 25 -8.76 -3.71 -4.39
N GLU A 26 -9.58 -2.71 -4.10
CA GLU A 26 -11.03 -2.77 -4.23
C GLU A 26 -11.53 -1.36 -4.53
N TYR A 27 -12.47 -1.25 -5.48
CA TYR A 27 -13.14 0.02 -5.71
C TYR A 27 -14.24 0.21 -4.67
N THR A 28 -14.09 1.24 -3.84
CA THR A 28 -15.18 1.67 -2.95
C THR A 28 -15.74 3.00 -3.44
N ARG A 29 -17.07 3.08 -3.58
CA ARG A 29 -17.73 4.32 -4.03
C ARG A 29 -17.59 5.47 -3.04
N GLU A 30 -17.32 5.17 -1.77
CA GLU A 30 -17.24 6.17 -0.70
C GLU A 30 -15.90 6.90 -0.68
N MET A 31 -14.81 6.21 -1.03
CA MET A 31 -13.46 6.80 -1.02
C MET A 31 -13.04 7.33 -2.40
N GLU A 32 -13.81 7.01 -3.45
CA GLU A 32 -13.39 7.24 -4.84
C GLU A 32 -11.97 6.71 -5.11
N ALA A 33 -11.57 5.65 -4.43
CA ALA A 33 -10.24 5.05 -4.50
C ALA A 33 -10.36 3.58 -4.97
N VAL A 34 -9.41 3.14 -5.79
CA VAL A 34 -9.32 1.73 -6.22
C VAL A 34 -8.36 0.89 -5.39
N ALA A 35 -7.60 1.53 -4.49
CA ALA A 35 -6.76 0.84 -3.53
C ALA A 35 -6.50 1.68 -2.29
N VAL A 36 -6.29 1.00 -1.17
CA VAL A 36 -6.01 1.59 0.13
C VAL A 36 -5.07 0.67 0.91
N ALA A 37 -4.09 1.25 1.60
CA ALA A 37 -3.17 0.54 2.46
C ALA A 37 -3.45 0.87 3.93
N PHE A 38 -3.42 -0.16 4.79
CA PHE A 38 -3.69 -0.02 6.21
C PHE A 38 -2.64 -0.77 7.03
N ASP A 39 -2.39 -0.28 8.24
CA ASP A 39 -1.69 -0.98 9.30
C ASP A 39 -2.63 -1.14 10.52
N LYS A 40 -2.06 -1.46 11.69
CA LYS A 40 -2.84 -1.55 12.95
C LYS A 40 -3.29 -0.19 13.49
N GLY A 41 -2.61 0.89 13.12
CA GLY A 41 -2.91 2.26 13.52
C GLY A 41 -3.94 2.96 12.63
N GLY A 42 -4.20 2.43 11.43
CA GLY A 42 -5.24 2.92 10.54
C GLY A 42 -4.77 2.97 9.09
N MET A 43 -5.26 3.96 8.35
CA MET A 43 -4.91 4.13 6.93
C MET A 43 -3.50 4.71 6.80
N VAL A 44 -2.68 4.01 6.02
CA VAL A 44 -1.30 4.37 5.70
C VAL A 44 -1.25 5.16 4.39
N TRP A 45 -2.06 4.72 3.41
CA TRP A 45 -2.09 5.31 2.08
C TRP A 45 -3.44 5.09 1.42
N GLU A 46 -3.83 6.05 0.58
CA GLU A 46 -5.05 6.02 -0.23
C GLU A 46 -4.68 6.26 -1.70
N GLY A 47 -5.15 5.38 -2.57
CA GLY A 47 -4.92 5.45 -4.00
C GLY A 47 -5.90 6.34 -4.74
N LYS A 48 -5.61 6.55 -6.02
CA LYS A 48 -6.46 7.30 -6.95
C LYS A 48 -7.73 6.52 -7.32
N SER A 49 -8.68 7.20 -7.95
CA SER A 49 -9.90 6.60 -8.50
C SER A 49 -9.67 5.72 -9.73
N ASN A 50 -8.52 5.84 -10.39
CA ASN A 50 -8.12 5.02 -11.52
C ASN A 50 -6.61 4.96 -11.67
N TYR A 51 -6.15 3.89 -12.32
CA TYR A 51 -4.77 3.71 -12.77
C TYR A 51 -4.77 3.09 -14.17
N PRO A 52 -3.76 3.40 -15.01
CA PRO A 52 -3.63 2.80 -16.34
C PRO A 52 -3.26 1.32 -16.31
N SER A 53 -2.68 0.82 -15.21
CA SER A 53 -2.37 -0.60 -14.99
C SER A 53 -2.21 -0.92 -13.51
N ILE A 54 -2.14 -2.21 -13.17
CA ILE A 54 -1.85 -2.67 -11.79
C ILE A 54 -0.44 -2.27 -11.38
N GLU A 55 0.53 -2.28 -12.29
CA GLU A 55 1.90 -1.85 -12.01
C GLU A 55 1.95 -0.37 -11.61
N ALA A 56 1.20 0.49 -12.31
CA ALA A 56 1.12 1.91 -11.98
C ALA A 56 0.49 2.15 -10.59
N LEU A 57 -0.49 1.32 -10.21
CA LEU A 57 -1.08 1.34 -8.87
C LEU A 57 -0.06 0.90 -7.82
N LEU A 58 0.64 -0.20 -8.05
CA LEU A 58 1.64 -0.73 -7.11
C LEU A 58 2.83 0.22 -6.94
N GLU A 59 3.25 0.89 -8.01
CA GLU A 59 4.32 1.89 -7.95
C GLU A 59 3.91 3.15 -7.17
N ASP A 60 2.66 3.61 -7.31
CA ASP A 60 2.13 4.73 -6.54
C ASP A 60 1.94 4.36 -5.06
N ALA A 61 1.44 3.15 -4.78
CA ALA A 61 1.32 2.61 -3.44
C ALA A 61 2.69 2.47 -2.75
N GLU A 62 3.68 1.94 -3.47
CA GLU A 62 5.05 1.78 -2.97
C GLU A 62 5.66 3.13 -2.55
N GLN A 63 5.50 4.17 -3.38
CA GLN A 63 5.98 5.52 -3.05
C GLN A 63 5.22 6.13 -1.88
N GLY A 64 3.89 5.99 -1.87
CA GLY A 64 3.04 6.55 -0.83
C GLY A 64 3.26 5.92 0.54
N ILE A 65 3.37 4.59 0.60
CA ILE A 65 3.69 3.85 1.82
C ILE A 65 5.11 4.20 2.28
N GLY A 66 6.09 4.25 1.38
CA GLY A 66 7.45 4.63 1.73
C GLY A 66 7.51 6.01 2.39
N LYS A 67 6.80 7.00 1.84
CA LYS A 67 6.68 8.33 2.45
C LYS A 67 6.05 8.27 3.84
N TRP A 68 4.97 7.51 4.01
CA TRP A 68 4.31 7.38 5.31
C TRP A 68 5.24 6.73 6.35
N ILE A 69 6.00 5.70 5.95
CA ILE A 69 6.99 5.04 6.81
C ILE A 69 8.05 6.04 7.28
N GLU A 70 8.63 6.84 6.37
CA GLU A 70 9.63 7.87 6.72
C GLU A 70 9.11 8.90 7.74
N GLU A 71 7.81 9.19 7.73
CA GLU A 71 7.17 10.19 8.59
C GLU A 71 6.69 9.61 9.94
N ASN A 72 6.45 8.30 10.04
CA ASN A 72 5.71 7.71 11.17
C ASN A 72 6.39 6.51 11.86
N TRP A 73 7.45 5.93 11.26
CA TRP A 73 8.16 4.76 11.80
C TRP A 73 9.60 5.04 12.21
#